data_AF-A0A1Y4RBJ4-F1
#
_entry.id   AF-A0A1Y4RBJ4-F1
#
_cell.length_a   1.000
_cell.length_b   1.000
_cell.length_c   1.000
_cell.angle_alpha   90.00
_cell.angle_beta   90.00
_cell.angle_gamma   90.00
#
_symmetry.space_group_name_H-M   'P 1'
#
loop_
_entity.id
_entity.type
_entity.pdbx_description
1 polymer ?
#
loop_
_entity_poly.entity_id
_entity_poly.type
_entity_poly.pdbx_seq_one_letter_code
_entity_poly.pdbx_strand_id
1 'polypeptide(L)'
;MIELEKRIKLLESRMALRQKEKKRHEPFMVLAPWSIAKDETIIKYYPEGLYQSPKVLEYLTLREAVDLADEEFKKKLYVQVSMGMCIEWMHVFTQTGKLYTQEQKERFRNRDMEQYPEIAWLYQTDEGREMAKVLARLPQTWSFCGI
;
A
#
# COMPACT_ATOMS: atom_id res chain seq x y z
N MET A 1 -7.38 -34.51 38.79
CA MET A 1 -8.03 -34.15 37.51
C MET A 1 -8.09 -32.64 37.29
N ILE A 2 -8.66 -31.86 38.20
CA ILE A 2 -8.88 -30.40 38.04
C ILE A 2 -7.60 -29.59 37.76
N GLU A 3 -6.48 -29.94 38.40
CA GLU A 3 -5.17 -29.27 38.21
C GLU A 3 -4.61 -29.45 36.78
N LEU A 4 -4.75 -30.67 36.23
CA LEU A 4 -4.27 -31.03 34.89
C LEU A 4 -5.09 -30.33 33.81
N GLU A 5 -6.41 -30.27 33.97
CA GLU A 5 -7.30 -29.54 33.05
C GLU A 5 -6.99 -28.05 33.00
N LYS A 6 -6.69 -27.43 34.15
CA LYS A 6 -6.25 -26.02 34.21
C LYS A 6 -4.93 -25.81 33.47
N ARG A 7 -3.96 -26.72 33.63
CA ARG A 7 -2.67 -26.65 32.92
C ARG A 7 -2.83 -26.83 31.41
N ILE A 8 -3.70 -27.75 30.97
CA ILE A 8 -4.00 -27.97 29.55
C ILE A 8 -4.61 -26.69 28.94
N LYS A 9 -5.64 -26.11 29.57
CA LYS A 9 -6.25 -24.86 29.10
C LYS A 9 -5.26 -23.70 29.01
N LEU A 10 -4.34 -23.60 29.98
CA LEU A 10 -3.28 -22.58 29.96
C LEU A 10 -2.31 -22.79 28.79
N LEU A 11 -1.92 -24.04 28.51
CA LEU A 11 -1.06 -24.39 27.39
C LEU A 11 -1.72 -24.09 26.04
N GLU A 12 -2.98 -24.45 25.87
CA GLU A 12 -3.77 -24.13 24.67
C GLU A 12 -3.85 -22.62 24.43
N SER A 13 -4.12 -21.85 25.50
CA SER A 13 -4.17 -20.38 25.42
C SER A 13 -2.83 -19.78 25.02
N ARG A 14 -1.71 -20.30 25.56
CA ARG A 14 -0.35 -19.86 25.19
C ARG A 14 0.00 -20.23 23.76
N MET A 15 -0.40 -21.41 23.30
CA MET A 15 -0.22 -21.83 21.91
C MET A 15 -0.99 -20.93 20.94
N ALA A 16 -2.25 -20.61 21.25
CA ALA A 16 -3.05 -19.70 20.45
C ALA A 16 -2.43 -18.29 20.38
N LEU A 17 -1.93 -17.77 21.51
CA LEU A 17 -1.22 -16.50 21.54
C LEU A 17 0.07 -16.56 20.69
N ARG A 18 0.87 -17.62 20.83
CA ARG A 18 2.09 -17.80 20.03
C ARG A 18 1.79 -17.88 18.54
N GLN A 19 0.71 -18.55 18.14
CA GLN A 19 0.29 -18.62 16.74
C GLN A 19 -0.15 -17.26 16.21
N LYS A 20 -0.84 -16.46 17.04
CA LYS A 20 -1.26 -15.09 16.71
C LYS A 20 -0.06 -14.16 16.55
N GLU A 21 0.91 -14.23 17.45
CA GLU A 21 2.15 -13.45 17.36
C GLU A 21 2.97 -13.91 16.15
N LYS A 22 3.08 -15.22 15.90
CA LYS A 22 3.76 -15.73 14.69
C LYS A 22 3.16 -15.15 13.41
N LYS A 23 1.83 -15.11 13.29
CA LYS A 23 1.14 -14.49 12.15
C LYS A 23 1.39 -12.98 12.03
N ARG A 24 1.56 -12.27 13.16
CA ARG A 24 1.90 -10.84 13.16
C ARG A 24 3.31 -10.57 12.64
N HIS A 25 4.19 -11.55 12.71
CA HIS A 25 5.58 -11.46 12.29
C HIS A 25 5.87 -12.24 10.99
N GLU A 26 4.84 -12.59 10.23
CA GLU A 26 5.04 -13.22 8.92
C GLU A 26 5.59 -12.19 7.93
N PRO A 27 6.66 -12.54 7.16
CA PRO A 27 7.21 -11.65 6.18
C PRO A 27 6.16 -11.22 5.15
N PHE A 28 6.23 -9.97 4.71
CA PHE A 28 5.35 -9.48 3.65
C PHE A 28 6.03 -8.45 2.77
N MET A 29 5.43 -8.21 1.60
CA MET A 29 5.88 -7.23 0.63
C MET A 29 4.79 -6.19 0.37
N VAL A 30 5.22 -4.97 0.09
CA VAL A 30 4.35 -3.84 -0.27
C VAL A 30 4.82 -3.27 -1.59
N LEU A 31 3.93 -3.29 -2.57
CA LEU A 31 4.07 -2.51 -3.79
C LEU A 31 3.47 -1.14 -3.53
N ALA A 32 4.26 -0.10 -3.75
CA ALA A 32 3.88 1.28 -3.50
C ALA A 32 4.19 2.13 -4.73
N PRO A 33 3.24 2.30 -5.67
CA PRO A 33 3.38 3.25 -6.76
C PRO A 33 3.72 4.63 -6.19
N TRP A 34 4.77 5.24 -6.72
CA TRP A 34 5.20 6.59 -6.34
C TRP A 34 4.60 7.62 -7.28
N SER A 35 4.76 7.43 -8.59
CA SER A 35 4.14 8.25 -9.62
C SER A 35 3.66 7.41 -10.79
N ILE A 36 2.39 7.57 -11.16
CA ILE A 36 1.81 6.92 -12.35
C ILE A 36 2.27 7.62 -13.63
N ALA A 37 2.38 8.95 -13.60
CA ALA A 37 2.84 9.71 -14.76
C ALA A 37 4.29 9.41 -15.13
N LYS A 38 5.14 9.08 -14.14
CA LYS A 38 6.54 8.72 -14.34
C LYS A 38 6.77 7.20 -14.46
N ASP A 39 5.72 6.40 -14.28
CA ASP A 39 5.81 4.94 -14.18
C ASP A 39 6.85 4.48 -13.13
N GLU A 40 6.77 5.06 -11.93
CA GLU A 40 7.69 4.77 -10.83
C GLU A 40 6.97 4.08 -9.68
N THR A 41 7.46 2.91 -9.28
CA THR A 41 6.95 2.10 -8.18
C THR A 41 8.07 1.71 -7.22
N ILE A 42 7.80 1.80 -5.93
CA ILE A 42 8.71 1.40 -4.86
C ILE A 42 8.23 0.09 -4.27
N ILE A 43 9.14 -0.86 -4.04
CA ILE A 43 8.83 -2.07 -3.30
C ILE A 43 9.43 -1.99 -1.89
N LYS A 44 8.62 -2.28 -0.87
CA LYS A 44 9.07 -2.40 0.51
C LYS A 44 8.87 -3.83 0.99
N TYR A 45 9.97 -4.51 1.32
CA TYR A 45 9.94 -5.85 1.88
C TYR A 45 10.18 -5.80 3.39
N TYR A 46 9.32 -6.51 4.13
CA TYR A 46 9.31 -6.54 5.59
C TYR A 46 9.61 -7.96 6.07
N PRO A 47 10.89 -8.32 6.24
CA PRO A 47 11.29 -9.70 6.56
C PRO A 47 10.85 -10.17 7.95
N GLU A 48 10.60 -9.25 8.89
CA GLU A 48 10.20 -9.56 10.27
C GLU A 48 8.68 -9.43 10.49
N GLY A 49 7.92 -9.17 9.43
CA GLY A 49 6.48 -8.94 9.49
C GLY A 49 6.05 -7.68 10.24
N LEU A 50 7.01 -6.82 10.62
CA LEU A 50 6.77 -5.53 11.25
C LEU A 50 7.01 -4.42 10.25
N TYR A 51 6.23 -3.34 10.32
CA TYR A 51 6.43 -2.13 9.50
C TYR A 51 7.72 -1.35 9.83
N GLN A 52 8.55 -1.84 10.74
CA GLN A 52 9.82 -1.26 11.14
C GLN A 52 10.93 -1.77 10.20
N SER A 53 11.80 -0.86 9.77
CA SER A 53 13.01 -1.18 8.98
C SER A 53 12.74 -2.00 7.69
N PRO A 54 11.89 -1.52 6.75
CA PRO A 54 11.74 -2.19 5.46
C PRO A 54 13.07 -2.26 4.73
N LYS A 55 13.31 -3.38 4.04
CA LYS A 55 14.24 -3.40 2.91
C LYS A 55 13.53 -2.75 1.73
N VAL A 56 13.93 -1.53 1.41
CA VAL A 56 13.41 -0.80 0.26
C VAL A 56 14.15 -1.28 -0.97
N LEU A 57 13.40 -1.86 -1.90
CA LEU A 57 13.86 -2.16 -3.25
C LEU A 57 13.52 -0.96 -4.15
N GLU A 58 14.34 -0.80 -5.18
CA GLU A 58 14.52 0.38 -6.03
C GLU A 58 13.23 0.91 -6.72
N TYR A 59 13.37 2.04 -7.41
CA TYR A 59 12.35 2.61 -8.30
C TYR A 59 12.25 1.74 -9.56
N LEU A 60 11.20 0.92 -9.63
CA LEU A 60 10.88 0.03 -10.75
C LEU A 60 9.71 0.58 -11.56
N THR A 61 9.55 0.14 -12.81
CA THR A 61 8.29 0.36 -13.51
C THR A 61 7.14 -0.36 -12.81
N LEU A 62 5.89 0.09 -12.98
CA LEU A 62 4.74 -0.61 -12.42
C LEU A 62 4.68 -2.06 -12.92
N ARG A 63 5.04 -2.29 -14.19
CA ARG A 63 5.03 -3.63 -14.78
C ARG A 63 6.04 -4.55 -14.08
N GLU A 64 7.30 -4.13 -13.97
CA GLU A 64 8.35 -4.92 -13.31
C GLU A 64 7.99 -5.20 -11.84
N ALA A 65 7.44 -4.20 -11.14
CA ALA A 65 7.03 -4.38 -9.76
C ALA A 65 5.93 -5.44 -9.61
N VAL A 66 4.94 -5.44 -10.52
CA VAL A 66 3.86 -6.45 -10.53
C VAL A 66 4.40 -7.83 -10.89
N ASP A 67 5.33 -7.95 -11.84
CA ASP A 67 5.94 -9.24 -12.20
C ASP A 67 6.71 -9.83 -11.00
N LEU A 68 7.50 -9.01 -10.29
CA LEU A 68 8.18 -9.44 -9.06
C LEU A 68 7.19 -9.81 -7.93
N ALA A 69 6.11 -9.03 -7.76
CA ALA A 69 5.06 -9.35 -6.80
C ALA A 69 4.42 -10.70 -7.08
N ASP A 70 4.17 -11.01 -8.35
CA ASP A 70 3.59 -12.27 -8.78
C ASP A 70 4.52 -13.46 -8.48
N GLU A 71 5.82 -13.31 -8.72
CA GLU A 71 6.82 -14.31 -8.34
C GLU A 71 6.85 -14.58 -6.83
N GLU A 72 6.82 -13.53 -6.01
CA GLU A 72 6.84 -13.66 -4.55
C GLU A 72 5.51 -14.19 -3.99
N PHE A 73 4.39 -13.77 -4.59
CA PHE A 73 3.07 -14.29 -4.26
C PHE A 73 2.96 -15.80 -4.54
N LYS A 74 3.53 -16.27 -5.67
CA LYS A 74 3.64 -17.71 -6.00
C LYS A 74 4.44 -18.50 -4.94
N LYS A 75 5.42 -17.86 -4.30
CA LYS A 75 6.19 -18.40 -3.15
C LYS A 75 5.42 -18.33 -1.81
N LYS A 76 4.13 -17.97 -1.84
CA LYS A 76 3.24 -17.81 -0.67
C LYS A 76 3.59 -16.63 0.23
N LEU A 77 4.33 -15.65 -0.27
CA LEU A 77 4.52 -14.38 0.44
C LEU A 77 3.21 -13.58 0.42
N TYR A 78 2.85 -12.97 1.54
CA TYR A 78 1.76 -11.98 1.54
C TYR A 78 2.24 -10.70 0.83
N VAL A 79 1.52 -10.31 -0.21
CA VAL A 79 1.79 -9.10 -0.98
C VAL A 79 0.60 -8.17 -0.88
N GLN A 80 0.87 -6.90 -0.59
CA GLN A 80 -0.13 -5.84 -0.59
C GLN A 80 0.28 -4.71 -1.53
N VAL A 81 -0.70 -4.00 -2.07
CA VAL A 81 -0.50 -2.78 -2.85
C VAL A 81 -0.97 -1.59 -2.02
N SER A 82 -0.19 -0.52 -2.00
CA SER A 82 -0.46 0.71 -1.26
C SER A 82 -0.31 1.94 -2.14
N MET A 83 -1.42 2.64 -2.36
CA MET A 83 -1.46 3.93 -3.05
C MET A 83 -1.16 5.10 -2.11
N GLY A 84 -0.98 4.85 -0.81
CA GLY A 84 -0.71 5.93 0.16
C GLY A 84 0.59 6.69 -0.09
N MET A 85 1.48 6.17 -0.94
CA MET A 85 2.70 6.85 -1.38
C MET A 85 2.56 7.48 -2.78
N CYS A 86 1.49 7.16 -3.52
CA CYS A 86 1.27 7.69 -4.87
C CYS A 86 0.78 9.12 -4.77
N ILE A 87 1.58 10.04 -5.28
CA ILE A 87 1.30 11.48 -5.20
C ILE A 87 0.04 11.85 -5.99
N GLU A 88 -0.21 11.23 -7.15
CA GLU A 88 -1.42 11.45 -7.93
C GLU A 88 -2.66 10.93 -7.20
N TRP A 89 -2.57 9.76 -6.56
CA TRP A 89 -3.68 9.22 -5.77
C TRP A 89 -3.98 10.09 -4.57
N MET A 90 -2.95 10.50 -3.81
CA MET A 90 -3.10 11.38 -2.66
C MET A 90 -3.75 12.70 -3.05
N HIS A 91 -3.28 13.29 -4.15
CA HIS A 91 -3.87 14.50 -4.69
C HIS A 91 -5.35 14.31 -5.04
N VAL A 92 -5.68 13.29 -5.83
CA VAL A 92 -7.07 13.00 -6.23
C VAL A 92 -7.94 12.74 -5.00
N PHE A 93 -7.47 11.95 -4.04
CA PHE A 93 -8.18 11.65 -2.79
C PHE A 93 -8.53 12.94 -2.01
N THR A 94 -7.58 13.87 -1.89
CA THR A 94 -7.82 15.17 -1.26
C THR A 94 -8.84 16.02 -2.04
N GLN A 95 -8.75 16.04 -3.37
CA GLN A 95 -9.64 16.86 -4.20
C GLN A 95 -11.07 16.31 -4.25
N THR A 96 -11.25 14.99 -4.27
CA THR A 96 -12.58 14.35 -4.34
C THR A 96 -13.21 14.11 -2.97
N GLY A 97 -12.41 14.05 -1.91
CA GLY A 97 -12.87 13.86 -0.53
C GLY A 97 -13.78 14.99 -0.02
N LYS A 98 -14.66 14.65 0.93
CA LYS A 98 -15.55 15.63 1.61
C LYS A 98 -14.91 16.28 2.85
N LEU A 99 -13.68 15.92 3.15
CA LEU A 99 -12.97 16.32 4.39
C LEU A 99 -12.50 17.79 4.38
N TYR A 100 -12.46 18.43 3.21
CA TYR A 100 -11.87 19.75 3.02
C TYR A 100 -12.84 20.70 2.32
N THR A 101 -12.78 21.98 2.69
CA THR A 101 -13.52 23.06 2.01
C THR A 101 -12.95 23.31 0.62
N GLN A 102 -13.71 24.02 -0.22
CA GLN A 102 -13.26 24.37 -1.58
C GLN A 102 -11.97 25.21 -1.56
N GLU A 103 -11.87 26.18 -0.67
CA GLU A 103 -10.68 27.02 -0.51
C GLU A 103 -9.46 26.19 -0.09
N GLN A 104 -9.63 25.23 0.83
CA GLN A 104 -8.55 24.33 1.23
C GLN A 104 -8.10 23.45 0.07
N LYS A 105 -9.05 22.91 -0.72
CA LYS A 105 -8.74 22.10 -1.90
C LYS A 105 -7.96 22.88 -2.95
N GLU A 106 -8.29 24.15 -3.18
CA GLU A 106 -7.54 25.04 -4.08
C GLU A 106 -6.12 25.30 -3.57
N ARG A 107 -5.95 25.59 -2.27
CA ARG A 107 -4.62 25.75 -1.65
C ARG A 107 -3.78 24.48 -1.79
N PHE A 108 -4.35 23.31 -1.50
CA PHE A 108 -3.65 22.04 -1.65
C PHE A 108 -3.31 21.77 -3.12
N ARG A 109 -4.22 22.03 -4.04
CA ARG A 109 -3.96 21.86 -5.47
C ARG A 109 -2.78 22.69 -5.94
N ASN A 110 -2.74 23.97 -5.57
CA ASN A 110 -1.64 24.86 -5.97
C ASN A 110 -0.31 24.37 -5.40
N ARG A 111 -0.26 24.02 -4.11
CA ARG A 111 0.92 23.45 -3.46
C ARG A 111 1.37 22.15 -4.15
N ASP A 112 0.43 21.24 -4.39
CA ASP A 112 0.73 19.93 -4.95
C ASP A 112 1.28 20.06 -6.39
N MET A 113 0.71 20.95 -7.22
CA MET A 113 1.23 21.22 -8.57
C MET A 113 2.61 21.89 -8.57
N GLU A 114 2.91 22.73 -7.57
CA GLU A 114 4.22 23.35 -7.40
C GLU A 114 5.28 22.33 -6.94
N GLN A 115 4.92 21.48 -5.98
CA GLN A 115 5.83 20.50 -5.39
C GLN A 115 6.04 19.27 -6.29
N TYR A 116 5.00 18.86 -7.01
CA TYR A 116 4.99 17.66 -7.85
C TYR A 116 4.40 17.98 -9.23
N PRO A 117 5.24 18.46 -10.18
CA PRO A 117 4.79 18.86 -11.51
C PRO A 117 4.04 17.77 -12.28
N GLU A 118 4.32 16.49 -12.01
CA GLU A 118 3.63 15.33 -12.59
C GLU A 118 2.12 15.30 -12.29
N ILE A 119 1.64 15.97 -11.23
CA ILE A 119 0.21 16.09 -10.96
C ILE A 119 -0.51 16.85 -12.07
N ALA A 120 0.18 17.77 -12.76
CA ALA A 120 -0.40 18.50 -13.88
C ALA A 120 -0.84 17.57 -15.02
N TRP A 121 -0.17 16.42 -15.20
CA TRP A 121 -0.51 15.42 -16.21
C TRP A 121 -1.96 14.92 -16.10
N LEU A 122 -2.48 14.78 -14.87
CA LEU A 122 -3.87 14.36 -14.60
C LEU A 122 -4.91 15.30 -15.21
N TYR A 123 -4.57 16.57 -15.41
CA TYR A 123 -5.48 17.59 -15.90
C TYR A 123 -5.28 17.88 -17.39
N GLN A 124 -4.06 17.75 -17.88
CA GLN A 124 -3.67 18.20 -19.22
C GLN A 124 -3.98 17.17 -20.32
N THR A 125 -3.96 15.88 -20.02
CA THR A 125 -4.15 14.80 -21.01
C THR A 125 -5.49 14.08 -20.84
N ASP A 126 -6.02 13.49 -21.91
CA ASP A 126 -7.23 12.65 -21.82
C ASP A 126 -6.95 11.41 -20.94
N GLU A 127 -5.81 10.76 -21.15
CA GLU A 127 -5.37 9.61 -20.36
C GLU A 127 -5.25 9.94 -18.87
N GLY A 128 -4.64 11.08 -18.52
CA GLY A 128 -4.54 11.55 -17.15
C GLY A 128 -5.90 11.84 -16.52
N ARG A 129 -6.84 12.42 -17.28
CA ARG A 129 -8.21 12.67 -16.80
C ARG A 129 -8.97 11.38 -16.54
N GLU A 130 -8.82 10.37 -17.39
CA GLU A 130 -9.39 9.04 -17.14
C GLU A 130 -8.71 8.37 -15.93
N MET A 131 -7.39 8.46 -15.81
CA MET A 131 -6.65 7.94 -14.67
C MET A 131 -7.11 8.57 -13.36
N ALA A 132 -7.34 9.88 -13.32
CA ALA A 132 -7.88 10.56 -12.14
C ALA A 132 -9.23 9.97 -11.68
N LYS A 133 -10.12 9.60 -12.62
CA LYS A 133 -11.40 8.93 -12.29
C LYS A 133 -11.18 7.55 -11.71
N VAL A 134 -10.18 6.80 -12.19
CA VAL A 134 -9.80 5.49 -11.64
C VAL A 134 -9.25 5.65 -10.23
N LEU A 135 -8.26 6.53 -10.04
CA LEU A 135 -7.62 6.81 -8.74
C LEU A 135 -8.64 7.23 -7.68
N ALA A 136 -9.64 8.05 -8.05
CA ALA A 136 -10.69 8.50 -7.14
C ALA A 136 -11.54 7.37 -6.52
N ARG A 137 -11.52 6.17 -7.14
CA ARG A 137 -12.28 4.99 -6.69
C ARG A 137 -11.38 3.93 -6.07
N LEU A 138 -10.07 4.02 -6.25
CA LEU A 138 -9.14 3.04 -5.71
C LEU A 138 -8.99 3.24 -4.20
N PRO A 139 -9.07 2.15 -3.40
CA PRO A 139 -8.79 2.23 -1.97
C PRO A 139 -7.31 2.57 -1.72
N GLN A 140 -6.98 3.06 -0.53
CA GLN A 140 -5.58 3.37 -0.19
C GLN A 140 -4.68 2.12 -0.19
N THR A 141 -5.22 0.98 0.27
CA THR A 141 -4.51 -0.29 0.36
C THR A 141 -5.41 -1.44 -0.06
N TRP A 142 -4.84 -2.45 -0.70
CA TRP A 142 -5.53 -3.69 -1.03
C TRP A 142 -4.58 -4.88 -1.14
N SER A 143 -5.11 -6.08 -1.03
CA SER A 143 -4.34 -7.32 -1.18
C SER A 143 -4.06 -7.58 -2.66
N PHE A 144 -2.83 -7.98 -2.97
CA PHE A 144 -2.44 -8.40 -4.31
C PHE A 144 -2.96 -9.81 -4.59
N CYS A 145 -3.42 -10.06 -5.82
CA CYS A 145 -4.06 -11.31 -6.23
C CYS A 145 -3.27 -12.15 -7.24
N GLY A 146 -2.07 -11.72 -7.65
CA GLY A 146 -1.37 -12.30 -8.81
C GLY A 146 -1.86 -11.76 -10.14
N ILE A 147 -1.13 -12.06 -11.22
CA ILE A 147 -1.55 -11.84 -12.62
C ILE A 147 -2.23 -13.11 -13.17
#